data_AF-A0A0C9SPN6-F1
#
_entry.id   AF-A0A0C9SPN6-F1
#
_cell.length_a   1.000
_cell.length_b   1.000
_cell.length_c   1.000
_cell.angle_alpha   90.00
_cell.angle_beta   90.00
_cell.angle_gamma   90.00
#
_symmetry.space_group_name_H-M   'P 1'
#
loop_
_entity.id
_entity.type
_entity.pdbx_description
1 polymer ?
#
loop_
_entity_poly.entity_id
_entity_poly.type
_entity_poly.pdbx_seq_one_letter_code
_entity_poly.pdbx_strand_id
1 'polypeptide(L)'
;MVSGVNLPAAQLQISMGIPMHRIRDIRQLYGVAPKGSSEIDFEMLKPEANQLQRMPRPKGHVVAVLTAENPDAGFKSSSGVLQELNFRSSNNVWGYFSVSSAGGLQEFADSQFGHIFAYGEDRGESRKNMIVALKELSIRGDFRTTVEYRIKLLELKVFKENTITTGWLDSLISNKLTAERPDGTLAVICGAVTKVHIESEACWAEYKHILDKVFGIDFIYENVRYSFTVARSLWTVWTLYLNGGRTMVGARPLANPTYFTLRESEGVWGEEPDIRNIGPALAFQLELGRLSTSRSARLARYRPAIVQAHSIHVPPAKFNNNGS
;
A
#
# COMPACT_ATOMS: atom_id res chain seq x y z
N MET A 1 -18.52 -6.63 -12.80
CA MET A 1 -18.42 -5.18 -12.47
C MET A 1 -18.82 -4.31 -13.66
N VAL A 2 -18.08 -4.28 -14.77
CA VAL A 2 -18.45 -3.47 -15.96
C VAL A 2 -19.74 -3.93 -16.68
N SER A 3 -20.09 -5.22 -16.59
CA SER A 3 -21.32 -5.77 -17.15
C SER A 3 -22.46 -5.91 -16.13
N GLY A 4 -22.17 -5.81 -14.83
CA GLY A 4 -23.11 -6.17 -13.76
C GLY A 4 -23.50 -7.65 -13.69
N VAL A 5 -22.85 -8.54 -14.46
CA VAL A 5 -23.18 -9.98 -14.50
C VAL A 5 -22.39 -10.75 -13.45
N ASN A 6 -23.08 -11.60 -12.67
CA ASN A 6 -22.44 -12.60 -11.83
C ASN A 6 -22.09 -13.84 -12.65
N LEU A 7 -20.83 -13.91 -13.12
CA LEU A 7 -20.37 -14.99 -13.99
C LEU A 7 -20.49 -16.39 -13.36
N PRO A 8 -20.04 -16.65 -12.12
CA PRO A 8 -20.24 -17.96 -11.49
C PRO A 8 -21.71 -18.40 -11.41
N ALA A 9 -22.61 -17.50 -11.04
CA ALA A 9 -24.04 -17.81 -10.98
C ALA A 9 -24.64 -18.07 -12.38
N ALA A 10 -24.20 -17.31 -13.39
CA ALA A 10 -24.60 -17.52 -14.78
C ALA A 10 -24.10 -18.87 -15.32
N GLN A 11 -22.84 -19.23 -15.04
CA GLN A 11 -22.27 -20.52 -15.41
C GLN A 11 -23.07 -21.68 -14.81
N LEU A 12 -23.44 -21.58 -13.53
CA LEU A 12 -24.30 -22.58 -12.88
C LEU A 12 -25.66 -22.68 -13.56
N GLN A 13 -26.32 -21.56 -13.86
CA GLN A 13 -27.61 -21.56 -14.55
C GLN A 13 -27.54 -22.20 -15.94
N ILE A 14 -26.51 -21.87 -16.72
CA ILE A 14 -26.28 -22.48 -18.04
C ILE A 14 -26.04 -23.98 -17.89
N SER A 15 -25.28 -24.41 -16.88
CA SER A 15 -25.01 -25.84 -16.64
C SER A 15 -26.29 -26.61 -16.25
N MET A 16 -27.28 -25.94 -15.66
CA MET A 16 -28.60 -26.51 -15.39
C MET A 16 -29.52 -26.52 -16.63
N GLY A 17 -29.02 -26.10 -17.79
CA GLY A 17 -29.81 -26.02 -19.03
C GLY A 17 -30.70 -24.78 -19.15
N ILE A 18 -30.51 -23.77 -18.28
CA ILE A 18 -31.28 -22.52 -18.38
C ILE A 18 -30.74 -21.71 -19.56
N PRO A 19 -31.60 -21.33 -20.52
CA PRO A 19 -31.16 -20.59 -21.70
C PRO A 19 -30.82 -19.14 -21.33
N MET A 20 -29.90 -18.54 -22.10
CA MET A 20 -29.26 -17.26 -21.74
C MET A 20 -30.26 -16.09 -21.60
N HIS A 21 -31.33 -16.08 -22.38
CA HIS A 21 -32.40 -15.06 -22.29
C HIS A 21 -33.20 -15.11 -20.98
N ARG A 22 -33.09 -16.19 -20.19
CA ARG A 22 -33.76 -16.35 -18.88
C ARG A 22 -32.88 -15.97 -17.70
N ILE A 23 -31.58 -15.74 -17.92
CA ILE A 23 -30.64 -15.34 -16.88
C ILE A 23 -30.86 -13.86 -16.54
N ARG A 24 -31.33 -13.60 -15.32
CA ARG A 24 -31.70 -12.26 -14.83
C ARG A 24 -30.64 -11.19 -15.14
N ASP A 25 -29.37 -11.51 -14.92
CA ASP A 25 -28.28 -10.55 -15.07
C ASP A 25 -28.02 -10.23 -16.57
N ILE A 26 -28.16 -11.21 -17.47
CA ILE A 26 -28.10 -10.98 -18.92
C ILE A 26 -29.29 -10.14 -19.38
N ARG A 27 -30.49 -10.42 -18.86
CA ARG A 27 -31.69 -9.62 -19.15
C ARG A 27 -31.47 -8.14 -18.80
N GLN A 28 -30.90 -7.87 -17.63
CA GLN A 28 -30.54 -6.51 -17.21
C GLN A 28 -29.47 -5.87 -18.09
N LEU A 29 -28.50 -6.65 -18.58
CA LEU A 29 -27.46 -6.17 -19.50
C LEU A 29 -28.05 -5.67 -20.82
N TYR A 30 -29.06 -6.37 -21.35
CA TYR A 30 -29.80 -5.99 -22.57
C TYR A 30 -30.98 -5.04 -22.31
N GLY A 31 -31.14 -4.56 -21.08
CA GLY A 31 -32.18 -3.58 -20.73
C GLY A 31 -33.62 -4.10 -20.73
N VAL A 32 -33.82 -5.42 -20.76
CA VAL A 32 -35.15 -6.03 -20.71
C VAL A 32 -35.58 -6.40 -19.29
N ALA A 33 -36.89 -6.60 -19.08
CA ALA A 33 -37.45 -6.89 -17.76
C ALA A 33 -36.77 -8.11 -17.09
N PRO A 34 -36.20 -7.99 -15.87
CA PRO A 34 -35.34 -9.04 -15.28
C PRO A 34 -36.04 -10.36 -14.99
N LYS A 35 -37.37 -10.34 -14.78
CA LYS A 35 -38.21 -11.52 -14.52
C LYS A 35 -38.98 -12.00 -15.76
N GLY A 36 -38.76 -11.37 -16.92
CA GLY A 36 -39.46 -11.69 -18.15
C GLY A 36 -39.05 -13.04 -18.75
N SER A 37 -39.88 -13.55 -19.64
CA SER A 37 -39.63 -14.75 -20.45
C SER A 37 -39.40 -14.46 -21.92
N SER A 38 -39.51 -13.20 -22.35
CA SER A 38 -39.32 -12.81 -23.74
C SER A 38 -37.96 -13.27 -24.27
N GLU A 39 -37.93 -13.71 -25.52
CA GLU A 39 -36.70 -13.96 -26.25
C GLU A 39 -35.87 -12.66 -26.37
N ILE A 40 -34.55 -12.82 -26.44
CA ILE A 40 -33.60 -11.73 -26.63
C ILE A 40 -32.86 -11.98 -27.94
N ASP A 41 -32.76 -10.95 -28.77
CA ASP A 41 -32.01 -11.02 -30.02
C ASP A 41 -30.58 -10.56 -29.72
N PHE A 42 -29.71 -11.51 -29.39
CA PHE A 42 -28.33 -11.20 -28.99
C PHE A 42 -27.50 -10.60 -30.13
N GLU A 43 -27.88 -10.86 -31.38
CA GLU A 43 -27.19 -10.39 -32.60
C GLU A 43 -27.71 -9.04 -33.08
N MET A 44 -28.84 -8.57 -32.53
CA MET A 44 -29.48 -7.28 -32.87
C MET A 44 -29.78 -7.15 -34.38
N LEU A 45 -30.11 -8.28 -35.03
CA LEU A 45 -30.40 -8.32 -36.47
C LEU A 45 -31.77 -7.71 -36.81
N LYS A 46 -32.74 -7.82 -35.89
CA LYS A 46 -34.09 -7.33 -36.13
C LYS A 46 -34.22 -5.85 -35.77
N PRO A 47 -34.74 -5.00 -36.68
CA PRO A 47 -34.93 -3.57 -36.38
C PRO A 47 -35.91 -3.31 -35.22
N GLU A 48 -36.87 -4.23 -34.99
CA GLU A 48 -37.79 -4.18 -33.84
C GLU A 48 -37.09 -4.45 -32.50
N ALA A 49 -36.00 -5.25 -32.50
CA ALA A 49 -35.25 -5.56 -31.29
C ALA A 49 -34.58 -4.31 -30.69
N ASN A 50 -34.16 -3.35 -31.53
CA ASN A 50 -33.57 -2.08 -31.09
C ASN A 50 -34.55 -1.17 -30.33
N GLN A 51 -35.87 -1.37 -30.47
CA GLN A 51 -36.88 -0.60 -29.73
C GLN A 51 -37.14 -1.20 -28.33
N LEU A 52 -37.02 -2.53 -28.20
CA LEU A 52 -37.34 -3.28 -26.98
C LEU A 52 -36.12 -3.61 -26.13
N GLN A 53 -34.93 -3.62 -26.74
CA GLN A 53 -33.67 -4.04 -26.15
C GLN A 53 -32.62 -2.94 -26.31
N ARG A 54 -31.72 -2.83 -25.34
CA ARG A 54 -30.62 -1.88 -25.36
C ARG A 54 -29.32 -2.62 -25.66
N MET A 55 -28.54 -2.09 -26.60
CA MET A 55 -27.19 -2.59 -26.86
C MET A 55 -26.35 -2.50 -25.57
N PRO A 56 -25.73 -3.61 -25.11
CA PRO A 56 -24.86 -3.62 -23.96
C PRO A 56 -23.74 -2.59 -24.10
N ARG A 57 -23.58 -1.73 -23.09
CA ARG A 57 -22.45 -0.80 -22.98
C ARG A 57 -21.71 -1.05 -21.67
N PRO A 58 -20.37 -1.02 -21.67
CA PRO A 58 -19.60 -1.11 -20.43
C PRO A 58 -20.03 -0.01 -19.46
N LYS A 59 -20.39 -0.39 -18.23
CA LYS A 59 -20.65 0.54 -17.14
C LYS A 59 -19.32 0.78 -16.42
N GLY A 60 -18.68 1.91 -16.72
CA GLY A 60 -17.40 2.31 -16.13
C GLY A 60 -16.20 1.48 -16.58
N HIS A 61 -15.14 1.51 -15.77
CA HIS A 61 -13.88 0.81 -16.00
C HIS A 61 -13.40 0.10 -14.73
N VAL A 62 -12.67 -1.01 -14.90
CA VAL A 62 -12.12 -1.78 -13.78
C VAL A 62 -10.65 -2.06 -14.04
N VAL A 63 -9.82 -1.76 -13.05
CA VAL A 63 -8.43 -2.20 -12.99
C VAL A 63 -8.32 -3.31 -11.96
N ALA A 64 -7.75 -4.44 -12.35
CA ALA A 64 -7.49 -5.57 -11.46
C ALA A 64 -5.99 -5.75 -11.26
N VAL A 65 -5.59 -6.08 -10.03
CA VAL A 65 -4.19 -6.31 -9.64
C VAL A 65 -4.10 -7.60 -8.84
N LEU A 66 -3.22 -8.52 -9.28
CA LEU A 66 -3.12 -9.92 -8.81
C LEU A 66 -1.92 -10.11 -7.89
N THR A 67 -2.01 -10.19 -6.56
CA THR A 67 -0.84 -10.26 -5.64
C THR A 67 -0.14 -11.62 -5.67
N ALA A 68 1.10 -11.63 -6.18
CA ALA A 68 1.94 -12.82 -6.30
C ALA A 68 3.37 -12.43 -6.66
N GLU A 69 4.37 -13.15 -6.15
CA GLU A 69 5.78 -13.20 -6.62
C GLU A 69 6.72 -12.09 -6.14
N ASN A 70 8.05 -12.29 -6.19
CA ASN A 70 9.04 -11.26 -5.82
C ASN A 70 9.78 -10.73 -7.07
N PRO A 71 9.64 -9.44 -7.46
CA PRO A 71 10.29 -8.89 -8.65
C PRO A 71 11.82 -8.91 -8.56
N ASP A 72 12.39 -8.76 -7.35
CA ASP A 72 13.83 -8.76 -7.13
C ASP A 72 14.44 -10.16 -7.34
N ALA A 73 13.64 -11.21 -7.14
CA ALA A 73 14.04 -12.60 -7.33
C ALA A 73 13.70 -13.15 -8.72
N GLY A 74 13.34 -12.27 -9.67
CA GLY A 74 12.90 -12.67 -11.01
C GLY A 74 11.54 -13.36 -11.02
N PHE A 75 10.60 -12.86 -10.21
CA PHE A 75 9.22 -13.37 -10.11
C PHE A 75 9.11 -14.81 -9.59
N LYS A 76 10.07 -15.27 -8.79
CA LYS A 76 9.96 -16.56 -8.11
C LYS A 76 8.82 -16.53 -7.07
N SER A 77 8.08 -17.63 -7.01
CA SER A 77 7.14 -17.90 -5.93
C SER A 77 7.91 -17.91 -4.60
N SER A 78 7.30 -17.31 -3.57
CA SER A 78 7.89 -17.24 -2.23
C SER A 78 6.95 -17.97 -1.27
N SER A 79 7.45 -18.98 -0.57
CA SER A 79 6.75 -19.63 0.54
C SER A 79 6.99 -18.84 1.83
N GLY A 80 6.07 -18.96 2.79
CA GLY A 80 6.22 -18.30 4.09
C GLY A 80 4.91 -18.07 4.80
N VAL A 81 4.99 -17.58 6.05
CA VAL A 81 3.81 -17.28 6.85
C VAL A 81 3.42 -15.82 6.68
N LEU A 82 2.13 -15.59 6.47
CA LEU A 82 1.54 -14.25 6.48
C LEU A 82 1.26 -13.87 7.93
N GLN A 83 1.98 -12.88 8.45
CA GLN A 83 1.80 -12.41 9.81
C GLN A 83 0.55 -11.52 9.92
N GLU A 84 0.39 -10.59 8.98
CA GLU A 84 -0.72 -9.65 8.99
C GLU A 84 -1.14 -9.27 7.58
N LEU A 85 -2.45 -9.30 7.34
CA LEU A 85 -3.07 -8.75 6.15
C LEU A 85 -4.16 -7.78 6.56
N ASN A 86 -3.95 -6.51 6.24
CA ASN A 86 -4.93 -5.47 6.44
C ASN A 86 -5.19 -4.78 5.10
N PHE A 87 -6.39 -5.00 4.58
CA PHE A 87 -6.89 -4.37 3.38
C PHE A 87 -8.11 -3.53 3.73
N ARG A 88 -8.02 -2.22 3.47
CA ARG A 88 -9.13 -1.29 3.65
C ARG A 88 -9.94 -1.22 2.37
N SER A 89 -11.09 -1.89 2.37
CA SER A 89 -12.05 -1.77 1.27
C SER A 89 -12.66 -0.37 1.24
N SER A 90 -12.94 0.14 0.04
CA SER A 90 -13.68 1.37 -0.18
C SER A 90 -14.89 1.10 -1.08
N ASN A 91 -15.78 2.07 -1.27
CA ASN A 91 -16.95 1.90 -2.14
C ASN A 91 -16.59 1.46 -3.56
N ASN A 92 -15.42 1.88 -4.06
CA ASN A 92 -14.96 1.61 -5.41
C ASN A 92 -13.86 0.54 -5.48
N VAL A 93 -13.32 0.09 -4.35
CA VAL A 93 -12.20 -0.86 -4.32
C VAL A 93 -12.50 -1.98 -3.35
N TRP A 94 -12.47 -3.20 -3.85
CA TRP A 94 -12.61 -4.40 -3.04
C TRP A 94 -11.58 -5.43 -3.48
N GLY A 95 -11.31 -6.40 -2.62
CA GLY A 95 -10.37 -7.47 -2.91
C GLY A 95 -10.70 -8.70 -2.09
N TYR A 96 -10.20 -9.83 -2.56
CA TYR A 96 -10.28 -11.09 -1.84
C TYR A 96 -8.91 -11.75 -1.83
N PHE A 97 -8.65 -12.51 -0.78
CA PHE A 97 -7.39 -13.18 -0.54
C PHE A 97 -7.67 -14.64 -0.18
N SER A 98 -6.84 -15.56 -0.68
CA SER A 98 -6.95 -17.00 -0.39
C SER A 98 -6.29 -17.38 0.94
N VAL A 99 -5.55 -16.45 1.57
CA VAL A 99 -4.82 -16.67 2.81
C VAL A 99 -5.33 -15.71 3.89
N SER A 100 -5.59 -16.22 5.09
CA SER A 100 -5.96 -15.43 6.26
C SER A 100 -4.72 -14.96 7.03
N SER A 101 -4.90 -13.99 7.94
CA SER A 101 -3.86 -13.63 8.92
C SER A 101 -3.39 -14.87 9.69
N ALA A 102 -2.08 -15.02 9.88
CA ALA A 102 -1.40 -16.22 10.40
C ALA A 102 -1.49 -17.48 9.51
N GLY A 103 -1.96 -17.35 8.26
CA GLY A 103 -1.96 -18.43 7.28
C GLY A 103 -0.59 -18.62 6.61
N GLY A 104 -0.24 -19.86 6.27
CA GLY A 104 0.98 -20.19 5.55
C GLY A 104 0.73 -20.33 4.05
N LEU A 105 1.60 -19.73 3.23
CA LEU A 105 1.69 -20.02 1.80
C LEU A 105 2.59 -21.23 1.60
N GLN A 106 2.01 -22.35 1.18
CA GLN A 106 2.77 -23.57 0.87
C GLN A 106 3.42 -23.48 -0.51
N GLU A 107 4.48 -24.24 -0.74
CA GLU A 107 5.23 -24.25 -2.00
C GLU A 107 4.43 -24.82 -3.18
N PHE A 108 3.43 -25.65 -2.90
CA PHE A 108 2.52 -26.20 -3.90
C PHE A 108 1.28 -25.32 -4.15
N ALA A 109 1.12 -24.24 -3.38
CA ALA A 109 0.06 -23.28 -3.62
C ALA A 109 0.45 -22.34 -4.76
N ASP A 110 -0.56 -21.86 -5.49
CA ASP A 110 -0.36 -20.79 -6.46
C ASP A 110 0.29 -19.58 -5.74
N SER A 111 1.31 -18.99 -6.37
CA SER A 111 1.94 -17.78 -5.87
C SER A 111 0.94 -16.63 -5.74
N GLN A 112 -0.18 -16.71 -6.48
CA GLN A 112 -1.25 -15.75 -6.37
C GLN A 112 -2.16 -15.99 -5.17
N PHE A 113 -1.93 -15.22 -4.11
CA PHE A 113 -2.71 -15.30 -2.87
C PHE A 113 -3.84 -14.25 -2.78
N GLY A 114 -3.98 -13.35 -3.76
CA GLY A 114 -5.00 -12.31 -3.70
C GLY A 114 -5.26 -11.57 -5.00
N HIS A 115 -6.43 -10.95 -5.05
CA HIS A 115 -6.90 -10.10 -6.13
C HIS A 115 -7.55 -8.85 -5.58
N ILE A 116 -7.20 -7.70 -6.15
CA ILE A 116 -7.81 -6.40 -5.82
C ILE A 116 -8.40 -5.82 -7.10
N PHE A 117 -9.63 -5.33 -7.00
CA PHE A 117 -10.37 -4.71 -8.10
C PHE A 117 -10.74 -3.30 -7.72
N ALA A 118 -10.36 -2.35 -8.57
CA ALA A 118 -10.74 -0.95 -8.45
C ALA A 118 -11.67 -0.57 -9.60
N TYR A 119 -12.83 -0.04 -9.26
CA TYR A 119 -13.82 0.51 -10.17
C TYR A 119 -13.65 2.04 -10.28
N GLY A 120 -14.07 2.60 -11.42
CA GLY A 120 -14.21 4.03 -11.65
C GLY A 120 -15.10 4.26 -12.88
N GLU A 121 -15.56 5.50 -13.07
CA GLU A 121 -16.32 5.88 -14.28
C GLU A 121 -15.45 5.79 -15.53
N ASP A 122 -14.15 6.09 -15.38
CA ASP A 122 -13.17 5.98 -16.43
C ASP A 122 -11.90 5.21 -16.00
N ARG A 123 -11.00 5.00 -16.96
CA ARG A 123 -9.70 4.35 -16.73
C ARG A 123 -8.79 5.16 -15.81
N GLY A 124 -8.89 6.49 -15.86
CA GLY A 124 -8.05 7.38 -15.05
C GLY A 124 -8.37 7.29 -13.57
N GLU A 125 -9.66 7.26 -13.24
CA GLU A 125 -10.24 7.18 -11.91
C GLU A 125 -10.01 5.80 -11.29
N SER A 126 -10.38 4.72 -11.99
CA SER A 126 -10.13 3.34 -11.51
C SER A 126 -8.65 3.08 -11.22
N ARG A 127 -7.74 3.61 -12.05
CA ARG A 127 -6.29 3.57 -11.80
C ARG A 127 -5.89 4.34 -10.54
N LYS A 128 -6.42 5.55 -10.33
CA LYS A 128 -6.13 6.35 -9.12
C LYS A 128 -6.66 5.65 -7.86
N ASN A 129 -7.89 5.12 -7.93
CA ASN A 129 -8.51 4.35 -6.85
C ASN A 129 -7.66 3.12 -6.48
N MET A 130 -7.13 2.42 -7.48
CA MET A 130 -6.20 1.31 -7.27
C MET A 130 -4.91 1.76 -6.56
N ILE A 131 -4.30 2.88 -6.98
CA ILE A 131 -3.07 3.39 -6.35
C ILE A 131 -3.30 3.72 -4.88
N VAL A 132 -4.43 4.36 -4.53
CA VAL A 132 -4.77 4.68 -3.14
C VAL A 132 -4.95 3.40 -2.34
N ALA A 133 -5.72 2.43 -2.84
CA ALA A 133 -5.94 1.16 -2.16
C ALA A 133 -4.64 0.36 -1.94
N LEU A 134 -3.74 0.35 -2.93
CA LEU A 134 -2.44 -0.31 -2.80
C LEU A 134 -1.51 0.41 -1.80
N LYS A 135 -1.59 1.74 -1.69
CA LYS A 135 -0.83 2.51 -0.68
C LYS A 135 -1.34 2.26 0.74
N GLU A 136 -2.62 1.93 0.89
CA GLU A 136 -3.23 1.59 2.19
C GLU A 136 -3.14 0.11 2.55
N LEU A 137 -2.83 -0.75 1.57
CA LEU A 137 -2.68 -2.18 1.75
C LEU A 137 -1.43 -2.47 2.58
N SER A 138 -1.64 -3.04 3.76
CA SER A 138 -0.57 -3.52 4.63
C SER A 138 -0.56 -5.04 4.61
N ILE A 139 0.46 -5.60 3.97
CA ILE A 139 0.73 -7.04 3.98
C ILE A 139 2.11 -7.22 4.62
N ARG A 140 2.15 -7.93 5.75
CA ARG A 140 3.36 -8.30 6.46
C ARG A 140 3.45 -9.82 6.55
N GLY A 141 4.59 -10.37 6.17
CA GLY A 141 4.86 -11.79 6.21
C GLY A 141 6.32 -12.05 5.89
N ASP A 142 6.69 -13.32 5.86
CA ASP A 142 8.06 -13.74 5.58
C ASP A 142 8.45 -13.52 4.11
N PHE A 143 7.46 -13.35 3.23
CA PHE A 143 7.66 -13.08 1.81
C PHE A 143 7.56 -11.58 1.50
N ARG A 144 8.38 -11.14 0.54
CA ARG A 144 8.38 -9.76 0.06
C ARG A 144 7.17 -9.51 -0.85
N THR A 145 6.49 -8.38 -0.66
CA THR A 145 5.28 -8.05 -1.43
C THR A 145 5.60 -7.17 -2.63
N THR A 146 4.84 -7.32 -3.72
CA THR A 146 5.00 -6.57 -4.98
C THR A 146 4.28 -5.23 -5.04
N VAL A 147 3.68 -4.82 -3.93
CA VAL A 147 2.71 -3.70 -3.91
C VAL A 147 3.37 -2.42 -4.41
N GLU A 148 4.60 -2.15 -3.96
CA GLU A 148 5.40 -0.98 -4.36
C GLU A 148 5.70 -0.96 -5.88
N TYR A 149 6.11 -2.11 -6.43
CA TYR A 149 6.40 -2.23 -7.86
C TYR A 149 5.16 -1.92 -8.71
N ARG A 150 3.99 -2.37 -8.28
CA ARG A 150 2.72 -2.15 -8.99
C ARG A 150 2.25 -0.72 -8.91
N ILE A 151 2.40 -0.07 -7.75
CA ILE A 151 2.16 1.36 -7.62
C ILE A 151 2.99 2.11 -8.67
N LYS A 152 4.28 1.77 -8.77
CA LYS A 152 5.18 2.37 -9.77
C LYS A 152 4.70 2.14 -11.20
N LEU A 153 4.33 0.91 -11.57
CA LEU A 153 3.79 0.61 -12.90
C LEU A 153 2.53 1.44 -13.23
N LEU A 154 1.60 1.56 -12.29
CA LEU A 154 0.38 2.34 -12.46
C LEU A 154 0.65 3.85 -12.56
N GLU A 155 1.77 4.33 -12.02
CA GLU A 155 2.19 5.74 -12.07
C GLU A 155 2.98 6.12 -13.33
N LEU A 156 3.53 5.14 -14.09
CA LEU A 156 4.27 5.38 -15.33
C LEU A 156 3.41 6.07 -16.41
N LYS A 157 4.05 6.96 -17.19
CA LYS A 157 3.37 7.70 -18.28
C LYS A 157 2.85 6.77 -19.37
N VAL A 158 3.63 5.78 -19.77
CA VAL A 158 3.25 4.76 -20.77
C VAL A 158 1.95 4.04 -20.36
N PHE A 159 1.83 3.70 -19.07
CA PHE A 159 0.60 3.12 -18.54
C PHE A 159 -0.55 4.13 -18.52
N LYS A 160 -0.33 5.40 -18.17
CA LYS A 160 -1.36 6.45 -18.19
C LYS A 160 -1.93 6.68 -19.59
N GLU A 161 -1.05 6.75 -20.59
CA GLU A 161 -1.37 7.04 -22.00
C GLU A 161 -1.87 5.81 -22.77
N ASN A 162 -1.88 4.63 -22.12
CA ASN A 162 -2.34 3.36 -22.71
C ASN A 162 -1.51 2.92 -23.93
N THR A 163 -0.22 3.23 -23.95
CA THR A 163 0.74 2.93 -25.03
C THR A 163 1.61 1.71 -24.70
N ILE A 164 1.05 0.74 -23.98
CA ILE A 164 1.73 -0.47 -23.52
C ILE A 164 1.67 -1.60 -24.56
N THR A 165 2.74 -2.37 -24.67
CA THR A 165 2.80 -3.62 -25.44
C THR A 165 2.87 -4.83 -24.51
N THR A 166 2.64 -6.03 -25.02
CA THR A 166 2.70 -7.27 -24.22
C THR A 166 4.11 -7.55 -23.67
N GLY A 167 5.17 -7.16 -24.38
CA GLY A 167 6.57 -7.27 -23.92
C GLY A 167 7.10 -6.04 -23.16
N TRP A 168 6.25 -5.06 -22.85
CA TRP A 168 6.66 -3.85 -22.14
C TRP A 168 7.18 -4.14 -20.73
N LEU A 169 6.52 -5.07 -20.02
CA LEU A 169 6.91 -5.44 -18.67
C LEU A 169 8.30 -6.12 -18.65
N ASP A 170 8.56 -7.03 -19.59
CA ASP A 170 9.86 -7.71 -19.73
C ASP A 170 11.00 -6.73 -20.00
N SER A 171 10.70 -5.69 -20.79
CA SER A 171 11.63 -4.59 -21.06
C SER A 171 11.93 -3.77 -19.79
N LEU A 172 10.99 -3.63 -18.86
CA LEU A 172 11.23 -2.97 -17.58
C LEU A 172 11.99 -3.87 -16.59
N ILE A 173 11.78 -5.18 -16.64
CA ILE A 173 12.46 -6.16 -15.80
C ILE A 173 13.94 -6.25 -16.19
N SER A 174 14.24 -6.36 -17.49
CA SER A 174 15.62 -6.36 -18.00
C SER A 174 16.38 -5.09 -17.63
N ASN A 175 15.70 -3.95 -17.60
CA ASN A 175 16.26 -2.67 -17.16
C ASN A 175 16.35 -2.51 -15.62
N LYS A 176 16.04 -3.55 -14.84
CA LYS A 176 16.10 -3.58 -13.36
C LYS A 176 15.39 -2.40 -12.71
N LEU A 177 14.15 -2.12 -13.13
CA LEU A 177 13.34 -1.07 -12.52
C LEU A 177 13.09 -1.38 -11.04
N THR A 178 13.87 -0.81 -10.13
CA THR A 178 13.71 -1.01 -8.69
C THR A 178 12.47 -0.27 -8.17
N ALA A 179 11.82 -0.80 -7.14
CA ALA A 179 10.85 -0.06 -6.35
C ALA A 179 11.48 1.22 -5.76
N GLU A 180 10.65 2.20 -5.45
CA GLU A 180 11.11 3.45 -4.85
C GLU A 180 11.64 3.16 -3.44
N ARG A 181 12.96 3.32 -3.25
CA ARG A 181 13.59 3.15 -1.94
C ARG A 181 13.44 4.44 -1.13
N PRO A 182 13.35 4.35 0.21
CA PRO A 182 13.45 5.53 1.05
C PRO A 182 14.79 6.23 0.84
N ASP A 183 14.84 7.52 1.19
CA ASP A 183 16.07 8.30 1.14
C ASP A 183 17.21 7.57 1.89
N GLY A 184 18.39 7.48 1.27
CA GLY A 184 19.50 6.69 1.79
C GLY A 184 19.92 7.14 3.19
N THR A 185 19.93 8.45 3.43
CA THR A 185 20.25 9.02 4.75
C THR A 185 19.25 8.55 5.81
N LEU A 186 17.95 8.61 5.48
CA LEU A 186 16.90 8.15 6.38
C LEU A 186 16.96 6.64 6.63
N ALA A 187 17.18 5.84 5.58
CA ALA A 187 17.30 4.39 5.70
C ALA A 187 18.44 3.99 6.65
N VAL A 188 19.58 4.66 6.52
CA VAL A 188 20.76 4.48 7.38
C VAL A 188 20.44 4.90 8.83
N ILE A 189 19.82 6.07 9.03
CA ILE A 189 19.44 6.55 10.37
C ILE A 189 18.45 5.59 11.05
N CYS A 190 17.38 5.19 10.35
CA CYS A 190 16.39 4.26 10.88
C CYS A 190 17.02 2.88 11.17
N GLY A 191 17.84 2.37 10.26
CA GLY A 191 18.55 1.10 10.46
C GLY A 191 19.46 1.11 11.68
N ALA A 192 20.19 2.21 11.90
CA ALA A 192 21.01 2.39 13.10
C ALA A 192 20.16 2.34 14.37
N VAL A 193 19.10 3.15 14.44
CA VAL A 193 18.25 3.22 15.65
C VAL A 193 17.55 1.90 15.93
N THR A 194 17.05 1.18 14.92
CA THR A 194 16.39 -0.12 15.11
C THR A 194 17.38 -1.16 15.67
N LYS A 195 18.62 -1.20 15.17
CA LYS A 195 19.64 -2.09 15.73
C LYS A 195 19.96 -1.75 17.19
N VAL A 196 20.17 -0.47 17.52
CA VAL A 196 20.44 -0.05 18.92
C VAL A 196 19.27 -0.41 19.81
N HIS A 197 18.04 -0.23 19.33
CA HIS A 197 16.85 -0.50 20.12
C HIS A 197 16.77 -1.98 20.50
N ILE A 198 17.01 -2.89 19.55
CA ILE A 198 17.02 -4.34 19.79
C ILE A 198 18.16 -4.74 20.74
N GLU A 199 19.38 -4.24 20.51
CA GLU A 199 20.53 -4.51 21.39
C GLU A 199 20.28 -3.97 22.81
N SER A 200 19.70 -2.78 22.92
CA SER A 200 19.33 -2.19 24.20
C SER A 200 18.22 -2.99 24.89
N GLU A 201 17.22 -3.52 24.19
CA GLU A 201 16.18 -4.35 24.82
C GLU A 201 16.75 -5.68 25.32
N ALA A 202 17.62 -6.33 24.56
CA ALA A 202 18.32 -7.54 24.99
C ALA A 202 19.18 -7.28 26.24
N CYS A 203 19.94 -6.19 26.22
CA CYS A 203 20.74 -5.68 27.33
C CYS A 203 19.91 -5.40 28.60
N TRP A 204 18.70 -4.85 28.44
CA TRP A 204 17.75 -4.63 29.54
C TRP A 204 17.18 -5.95 30.08
N ALA A 205 16.89 -6.91 29.20
CA ALA A 205 16.36 -8.22 29.59
C ALA A 205 17.37 -9.06 30.39
N GLU A 206 18.66 -8.97 30.07
CA GLU A 206 19.71 -9.73 30.77
C GLU A 206 20.12 -9.14 32.14
N TYR A 207 19.55 -8.00 32.55
CA TYR A 207 19.78 -7.28 33.82
C TYR A 207 21.26 -6.96 34.16
N LYS A 208 22.22 -7.33 33.29
CA LYS A 208 23.67 -7.27 33.52
C LYS A 208 24.30 -5.93 33.15
N HIS A 209 23.57 -5.05 32.47
CA HIS A 209 24.13 -3.88 31.77
C HIS A 209 23.39 -2.57 32.08
N ILE A 210 22.90 -2.39 33.32
CA ILE A 210 22.18 -1.17 33.79
C ILE A 210 22.93 0.15 33.49
N LEU A 211 24.22 0.09 33.11
CA LEU A 211 25.10 1.25 32.89
C LEU A 211 25.43 1.56 31.42
N ASP A 212 25.27 0.64 30.47
CA ASP A 212 25.71 0.88 29.09
C ASP A 212 24.69 1.74 28.35
N LYS A 213 25.00 3.05 28.29
CA LYS A 213 24.21 4.06 27.59
C LYS A 213 24.73 4.35 26.19
N VAL A 214 25.86 3.76 25.79
CA VAL A 214 26.53 4.01 24.52
C VAL A 214 26.74 2.68 23.82
N PHE A 215 26.27 2.59 22.58
CA PHE A 215 26.32 1.41 21.73
C PHE A 215 27.09 1.73 20.46
N GLY A 216 28.03 0.87 20.07
CA GLY A 216 28.74 0.95 18.80
C GLY A 216 28.06 0.05 17.78
N ILE A 217 27.60 0.61 16.66
CA ILE A 217 26.86 -0.14 15.64
C ILE A 217 27.50 0.01 14.28
N ASP A 218 27.82 -1.14 13.69
CA ASP A 218 28.31 -1.23 12.33
C ASP A 218 27.29 -1.96 11.43
N PHE A 219 27.07 -1.43 10.24
CA PHE A 219 26.36 -2.12 9.17
C PHE A 219 26.75 -1.60 7.80
N ILE A 220 26.42 -2.38 6.78
CA ILE A 220 26.66 -2.04 5.38
C ILE A 220 25.31 -1.75 4.74
N TYR A 221 25.19 -0.59 4.10
CA TYR A 221 24.03 -0.22 3.29
C TYR A 221 24.53 0.27 1.93
N GLU A 222 24.01 -0.31 0.85
CA GLU A 222 24.42 0.00 -0.54
C GLU A 222 25.94 0.01 -0.76
N ASN A 223 26.63 -1.03 -0.27
CA ASN A 223 28.09 -1.20 -0.33
C ASN A 223 28.92 -0.14 0.42
N VAL A 224 28.28 0.72 1.21
CA VAL A 224 28.96 1.67 2.10
C VAL A 224 28.88 1.14 3.54
N ARG A 225 30.03 1.06 4.20
CA ARG A 225 30.10 0.70 5.64
C ARG A 225 29.83 1.95 6.47
N TYR A 226 28.82 1.89 7.31
CA TYR A 226 28.51 2.91 8.30
C TYR A 226 28.88 2.40 9.69
N SER A 227 29.62 3.22 10.43
CA SER A 227 29.99 2.96 11.83
C SER A 227 29.44 4.09 12.69
N PHE A 228 28.39 3.78 13.46
CA PHE A 228 27.71 4.71 14.33
C PHE A 228 28.11 4.47 15.78
N THR A 229 28.29 5.56 16.52
CA THR A 229 28.23 5.52 17.99
C THR A 229 26.89 6.10 18.39
N VAL A 230 26.10 5.38 19.18
CA VAL A 230 24.75 5.82 19.55
C VAL A 230 24.61 5.86 21.05
N ALA A 231 24.19 7.01 21.57
CA ALA A 231 23.96 7.20 22.99
C ALA A 231 22.46 7.27 23.29
N ARG A 232 22.01 6.57 24.32
CA ARG A 232 20.66 6.68 24.86
C ARG A 232 20.57 7.92 25.74
N SER A 233 19.91 8.96 25.24
CA SER A 233 19.73 10.22 25.98
C SER A 233 18.51 10.15 26.90
N LEU A 234 17.42 9.52 26.46
CA LEU A 234 16.19 9.30 27.23
C LEU A 234 15.59 7.92 26.92
N TRP A 235 14.57 7.51 27.67
CA TRP A 235 13.87 6.24 27.45
C TRP A 235 13.46 6.02 25.99
N THR A 236 13.03 7.09 25.31
CA THR A 236 12.55 7.06 23.91
C THR A 236 13.40 7.91 22.96
N VAL A 237 14.59 8.37 23.35
CA VAL A 237 15.41 9.28 22.53
C VAL A 237 16.85 8.79 22.45
N TRP A 238 17.33 8.70 21.21
CA TRP A 238 18.65 8.25 20.83
C TRP A 238 19.42 9.37 20.15
N THR A 239 20.69 9.53 20.49
CA THR A 239 21.61 10.45 19.81
C THR A 239 22.62 9.65 19.03
N LEU A 240 22.54 9.73 17.70
CA LEU A 240 23.43 9.08 16.75
C LEU A 240 24.64 9.98 16.50
N TYR A 241 25.84 9.40 16.51
CA TYR A 241 27.09 10.04 16.14
C TYR A 241 27.71 9.31 14.95
N LEU A 242 28.06 10.07 13.91
CA LEU A 242 28.73 9.56 12.71
C LEU A 242 29.72 10.63 12.22
N ASN A 243 31.00 10.27 12.08
CA ASN A 243 32.05 11.15 11.54
C ASN A 243 32.06 12.57 12.14
N GLY A 244 31.79 12.69 13.45
CA GLY A 244 31.72 13.98 14.17
C GLY A 244 30.37 14.72 14.08
N GLY A 245 29.46 14.30 13.18
CA GLY A 245 28.09 14.78 13.15
C GLY A 245 27.22 14.11 14.23
N ARG A 246 26.20 14.83 14.72
CA ARG A 246 25.21 14.28 15.68
C ARG A 246 23.79 14.44 15.17
N THR A 247 22.91 13.47 15.42
CA THR A 247 21.49 13.56 15.10
C THR A 247 20.66 12.91 16.22
N MET A 248 19.64 13.61 16.69
CA MET A 248 18.73 13.10 17.72
C MET A 248 17.48 12.49 17.07
N VAL A 249 17.09 11.30 17.52
CA VAL A 249 15.95 10.55 16.99
C VAL A 249 15.11 10.00 18.13
N GLY A 250 13.79 10.21 18.06
CA GLY A 250 12.84 9.63 18.99
C GLY A 250 12.34 8.27 18.51
N ALA A 251 12.52 7.21 19.30
CA ALA A 251 11.99 5.87 19.01
C ALA A 251 11.03 5.46 20.12
N ARG A 252 9.83 5.02 19.73
CA ARG A 252 8.81 4.48 20.67
C ARG A 252 8.36 3.12 20.16
N PRO A 253 8.37 2.07 21.02
CA PRO A 253 7.77 0.81 20.65
C PRO A 253 6.27 0.99 20.51
N LEU A 254 5.70 0.56 19.38
CA LEU A 254 4.26 0.52 19.21
C LEU A 254 3.73 -0.82 19.70
N ALA A 255 2.71 -0.79 20.56
CA ALA A 255 2.06 -1.96 21.14
C ALA A 255 1.07 -2.64 20.15
N ASN A 256 1.42 -2.70 18.85
CA ASN A 256 0.58 -2.80 17.64
C ASN A 256 0.40 -1.42 16.97
N PRO A 257 0.27 -1.32 15.63
CA PRO A 257 0.44 -0.04 14.92
C PRO A 257 -0.84 0.80 14.98
N THR A 258 -1.12 1.36 16.16
CA THR A 258 -2.04 2.49 16.30
C THR A 258 -1.26 3.78 16.07
N TYR A 259 -1.62 4.51 15.02
CA TYR A 259 -1.04 5.81 14.72
C TYR A 259 -1.65 6.85 15.65
N PHE A 260 -0.80 7.51 16.45
CA PHE A 260 -1.19 8.65 17.28
C PHE A 260 -0.72 9.94 16.61
N THR A 261 -1.66 10.74 16.12
CA THR A 261 -1.43 12.13 15.73
C THR A 261 -1.55 13.00 16.97
N LEU A 262 -0.41 13.53 17.41
CA LEU A 262 -0.34 14.47 18.53
C LEU A 262 -0.26 15.90 17.97
N ARG A 263 -1.06 16.80 18.53
CA ARG A 263 -1.05 18.23 18.18
C ARG A 263 -0.59 19.03 19.38
N GLU A 264 0.26 20.03 19.13
CA GLU A 264 0.66 21.00 20.14
C GLU A 264 -0.41 22.08 20.25
N SER A 265 -1.02 22.20 21.44
CA SER A 265 -1.86 23.35 21.80
C SER A 265 -1.28 23.96 23.07
N GLU A 266 -0.91 25.24 23.01
CA GLU A 266 -0.42 26.02 24.15
C GLU A 266 0.76 25.36 24.92
N GLY A 267 1.69 24.73 24.20
CA GLY A 267 2.89 24.11 24.79
C GLY A 267 2.67 22.75 25.46
N VAL A 268 1.47 22.18 25.36
CA VAL A 268 1.14 20.84 25.85
C VAL A 268 0.73 19.95 24.67
N TRP A 269 1.35 18.77 24.58
CA TRP A 269 1.02 17.78 23.56
C TRP A 269 -0.22 16.99 23.97
N GLY A 270 -1.32 17.14 23.23
CA GLY A 270 -2.57 16.41 23.43
C GLY A 270 -2.86 15.44 22.28
N GLU A 271 -3.54 14.33 22.58
CA GLU A 271 -4.09 13.43 21.55
C GLU A 271 -5.35 14.04 20.96
N GLU A 272 -5.46 14.08 19.63
CA GLU A 272 -6.67 14.50 18.92
C GLU A 272 -7.47 13.24 18.51
N PRO A 273 -8.58 12.91 19.21
CA PRO A 273 -9.30 11.64 19.03
C PRO A 273 -10.02 11.52 17.68
N ASP A 274 -10.32 12.65 17.03
CA ASP A 274 -11.10 12.70 15.78
C ASP A 274 -10.33 12.20 14.54
N ILE A 275 -9.00 12.10 14.63
CA ILE A 275 -8.10 11.68 13.52
C ILE A 275 -7.31 10.41 13.85
N ARG A 276 -7.73 9.69 14.90
CA ARG A 276 -7.14 8.42 15.33
C ARG A 276 -7.19 7.39 14.18
N ASN A 277 -6.08 6.70 13.93
CA ASN A 277 -5.93 5.64 12.90
C ASN A 277 -5.99 6.09 11.43
N ILE A 278 -5.90 7.40 11.17
CA ILE A 278 -5.73 7.94 9.83
C ILE A 278 -4.24 7.87 9.46
N GLY A 279 -3.91 7.19 8.35
CA GLY A 279 -2.52 7.07 7.90
C GLY A 279 -1.89 8.44 7.63
N PRO A 280 -0.57 8.62 7.81
CA PRO A 280 0.10 9.92 7.75
C PRO A 280 -0.13 10.66 6.42
N ALA A 281 -0.37 9.94 5.33
CA ALA A 281 -0.72 10.52 4.04
C ALA A 281 -2.11 11.16 4.00
N LEU A 282 -3.12 10.56 4.64
CA LEU A 282 -4.50 11.05 4.65
C LEU A 282 -4.71 12.14 5.72
N ALA A 283 -4.01 12.05 6.86
CA ALA A 283 -3.96 13.13 7.86
C ALA A 283 -3.36 14.41 7.26
N PHE A 284 -2.29 14.26 6.46
CA PHE A 284 -1.70 15.36 5.71
C PHE A 284 -2.63 15.93 4.62
N GLN A 285 -3.42 15.08 3.95
CA GLN A 285 -4.37 15.52 2.92
C GLN A 285 -5.58 16.27 3.51
N LEU A 286 -6.07 15.84 4.67
CA LEU A 286 -7.12 16.52 5.44
C LEU A 286 -6.63 17.87 6.01
N GLU A 287 -5.37 17.93 6.46
CA GLU A 287 -4.73 19.18 6.89
C GLU A 287 -4.48 20.15 5.73
N LEU A 288 -4.01 19.67 4.56
CA LEU A 288 -3.86 20.49 3.35
C LEU A 288 -5.20 21.10 2.91
N GLY A 289 -6.30 20.36 3.05
CA GLY A 289 -7.65 20.85 2.80
C GLY A 289 -8.03 22.02 3.73
N ARG A 290 -7.70 21.92 5.03
CA ARG A 290 -7.98 22.96 6.05
C ARG A 290 -7.02 24.16 6.01
N LEU A 291 -5.78 23.96 5.56
CA LEU A 291 -4.79 25.03 5.34
C LEU A 291 -5.10 25.87 4.09
N SER A 292 -5.83 25.32 3.12
CA SER A 292 -6.29 26.08 1.95
C SER A 292 -7.32 27.17 2.29
N THR A 293 -8.04 27.00 3.40
CA THR A 293 -9.09 27.89 3.89
C THR A 293 -8.61 28.96 4.88
N SER A 294 -7.39 28.85 5.42
CA SER A 294 -6.85 29.76 6.43
C SER A 294 -5.62 30.52 5.89
N ARG A 295 -5.78 31.83 5.68
CA ARG A 295 -4.77 32.74 5.09
C ARG A 295 -3.48 32.96 5.93
N SER A 296 -3.24 32.17 6.97
CA SER A 296 -2.16 32.39 7.94
C SER A 296 -1.43 31.09 8.30
N ALA A 297 -0.63 30.55 7.38
CA ALA A 297 0.36 29.53 7.72
C ALA A 297 1.53 29.56 6.73
N ARG A 298 2.40 30.56 6.90
CA ARG A 298 3.77 30.53 6.38
C ARG A 298 4.59 29.67 7.37
N LEU A 299 5.33 28.68 6.88
CA LEU A 299 6.23 27.75 7.60
C LEU A 299 5.60 26.47 8.20
N ALA A 300 5.26 25.50 7.34
CA ALA A 300 5.22 24.10 7.75
C ALA A 300 5.55 23.20 6.53
N ARG A 301 6.84 22.95 6.31
CA ARG A 301 7.28 21.91 5.35
C ARG A 301 7.41 20.59 6.11
N TYR A 302 6.35 19.80 6.13
CA TYR A 302 6.39 18.41 6.64
C TYR A 302 6.58 17.43 5.46
N ARG A 303 7.49 16.47 5.62
CA ARG A 303 7.57 15.25 4.78
C ARG A 303 7.71 14.04 5.70
N PRO A 304 6.69 13.17 5.80
CA PRO A 304 6.81 11.90 6.51
C PRO A 304 7.53 10.88 5.63
N ALA A 305 8.28 9.98 6.25
CA ALA A 305 8.91 8.88 5.56
C ALA A 305 8.77 7.60 6.40
N ILE A 306 8.34 6.53 5.72
CA ILE A 306 7.96 5.25 6.30
C ILE A 306 9.12 4.28 6.04
N VAL A 307 9.66 3.69 7.10
CA VAL A 307 10.58 2.55 7.00
C VAL A 307 9.97 1.41 7.82
N GLN A 308 9.77 0.25 7.18
CA GLN A 308 9.17 -0.93 7.83
C GLN A 308 10.14 -1.59 8.83
N ALA A 309 9.52 -2.23 9.83
CA ALA A 309 10.08 -2.90 11.02
C ALA A 309 10.62 -1.94 12.11
N HIS A 310 9.77 -1.72 13.13
CA HIS A 310 9.87 -0.73 14.22
C HIS A 310 9.60 0.70 13.76
N SER A 311 8.34 1.13 13.82
CA SER A 311 7.95 2.46 13.36
C SER A 311 8.52 3.54 14.28
N ILE A 312 9.66 4.08 13.89
CA ILE A 312 10.31 5.23 14.52
C ILE A 312 9.80 6.47 13.79
N HIS A 313 9.08 7.34 14.49
CA HIS A 313 8.66 8.63 13.96
C HIS A 313 9.84 9.59 14.09
N VAL A 314 10.51 9.90 12.97
CA VAL A 314 11.63 10.87 12.94
C VAL A 314 11.09 12.25 12.53
N PRO A 315 10.88 13.21 13.45
CA PRO A 315 10.68 14.60 13.05
C PRO A 315 11.98 15.16 12.44
N PRO A 316 11.90 16.08 11.46
CA PRO A 316 13.08 16.55 10.74
C PRO A 316 14.09 17.21 11.67
N ALA A 317 15.33 16.71 11.65
CA ALA A 317 16.47 17.38 12.26
C ALA A 317 16.89 18.56 11.38
N LYS A 318 16.91 19.77 11.95
CA LYS A 318 17.55 20.93 11.30
C LYS A 318 19.07 20.70 11.30
N PHE A 319 19.67 20.57 10.11
CA PHE A 319 21.09 20.84 9.94
C PHE A 319 21.32 22.34 10.12
N ASN A 320 21.85 22.75 11.27
CA ASN A 320 22.52 24.04 11.36
C ASN A 320 23.90 23.87 10.72
N ASN A 321 23.99 24.14 9.41
CA ASN A 321 25.25 24.52 8.80
C ASN A 321 25.57 25.95 9.26
N ASN A 322 26.18 26.09 10.44
CA ASN A 322 26.93 27.29 10.75
C ASN A 322 28.29 27.16 10.04
N GLY A 323 28.30 27.54 8.77
CA GLY A 323 29.52 27.93 8.07
C GLY A 323 29.78 29.41 8.33
N SER A 324 31.02 29.68 8.77
CA SER A 324 31.67 30.97 9.06
C SER A 324 31.01 31.88 10.09
#